data_AF-M0ZY25-F1
#
_entry.id   AF-M0ZY25-F1
#
_cell.length_a   1.000
_cell.length_b   1.000
_cell.length_c   1.000
_cell.angle_alpha   90.00
_cell.angle_beta   90.00
_cell.angle_gamma   90.00
#
_symmetry.space_group_name_H-M   'P 1'
#
loop_
_entity.id
_entity.type
_entity.pdbx_description
1 polymer ?
#
loop_
_entity_poly.entity_id
_entity_poly.type
_entity_poly.pdbx_seq_one_letter_code
_entity_poly.pdbx_strand_id
1 'polypeptide(L)'
;MLRLCRKDGVWVGHLIAGYSLPMEDPGPSKSQANLEVGGTWKQAIRVAFDTTRAAFPQGEVLAHLDNKSFKGWQRNAIVGFLAEQNIKVGKPSDFC
;
A
#
# COMPACT_ATOMS: atom_id res chain seq x y z
N MET A 1 -6.24 -6.14 0.69
CA MET A 1 -5.29 -6.61 -0.30
C MET A 1 -4.65 -5.38 -0.92
N LEU A 2 -3.33 -5.24 -0.81
CA LEU A 2 -2.55 -4.21 -1.50
C LEU A 2 -1.91 -4.85 -2.73
N ARG A 3 -2.03 -4.23 -3.90
CA ARG A 3 -1.37 -4.65 -5.14
C ARG A 3 -0.50 -3.52 -5.66
N LEU A 4 0.67 -3.83 -6.21
CA LEU A 4 1.50 -2.87 -6.96
C LEU A 4 1.44 -3.20 -8.45
N CYS A 5 1.07 -2.24 -9.31
CA CYS A 5 0.90 -2.47 -10.76
C CYS A 5 1.61 -1.40 -11.61
N ARG A 6 1.92 -1.75 -12.87
CA ARG A 6 2.42 -0.82 -13.89
C ARG A 6 1.34 -0.41 -14.89
N LYS A 7 1.29 0.87 -15.27
CA LYS A 7 0.37 1.40 -16.31
C LYS A 7 0.99 1.22 -17.72
N ASP A 8 0.16 0.93 -18.72
CA ASP A 8 0.44 0.46 -20.10
C ASP A 8 0.80 -1.05 -20.23
N GLY A 9 -0.20 -1.91 -20.04
CA GLY A 9 -0.07 -3.38 -20.08
C GLY A 9 0.17 -3.97 -18.69
N VAL A 10 -0.91 -4.13 -17.92
CA VAL A 10 -0.89 -4.32 -16.47
C VAL A 10 -0.34 -5.69 -16.05
N TRP A 11 0.88 -5.72 -15.51
CA TRP A 11 1.42 -6.87 -14.76
C TRP A 11 1.36 -6.56 -13.26
N VAL A 12 0.86 -7.52 -12.48
CA VAL A 12 0.75 -7.42 -11.02
C VAL A 12 2.10 -7.82 -10.42
N GLY A 13 2.75 -6.91 -9.68
CA GLY A 13 4.06 -7.17 -9.06
C GLY A 13 3.92 -7.92 -7.74
N HIS A 14 3.59 -7.20 -6.67
CA HIS A 14 3.46 -7.77 -5.34
C HIS A 14 2.04 -7.65 -4.80
N LEU A 15 1.61 -8.68 -4.08
CA LEU A 15 0.30 -8.81 -3.47
C LEU A 15 0.49 -9.03 -1.98
N ILE A 16 0.06 -8.06 -1.17
CA ILE A 16 0.06 -8.16 0.29
C ILE A 16 -1.38 -8.34 0.76
N ALA A 17 -1.70 -9.52 1.28
CA ALA A 17 -3.03 -9.77 1.83
C ALA A 17 -3.16 -9.13 3.22
N GLY A 18 -4.35 -8.59 3.52
CA GLY A 18 -4.60 -7.85 4.75
C GLY A 18 -4.47 -8.70 6.03
N TYR A 19 -4.58 -10.02 5.89
CA TYR A 19 -4.42 -10.98 6.98
C TYR A 19 -2.98 -11.49 7.15
N SER A 20 -2.08 -11.21 6.19
CA SER A 20 -0.72 -11.77 6.21
C SER A 20 0.21 -11.09 7.22
N LEU A 21 -0.13 -9.89 7.65
CA LEU A 21 0.68 -9.09 8.56
C LEU A 21 -0.22 -8.47 9.64
N PRO A 22 0.05 -8.64 10.93
CA PRO A 22 -0.65 -7.90 11.97
C PRO A 22 -0.27 -6.42 11.87
N MET A 23 -1.28 -5.55 11.76
CA MET A 23 -1.08 -4.12 11.91
C MET A 23 -1.32 -3.76 13.36
N GLU A 24 -0.32 -3.17 14.02
CA GLU A 24 -0.47 -2.73 15.39
C GLU A 24 -1.40 -1.51 15.44
N ASP A 25 -2.43 -1.60 16.28
CA ASP A 25 -3.34 -0.50 16.54
C ASP A 25 -2.60 0.54 17.40
N PRO A 26 -2.41 1.79 16.93
CA PRO A 26 -1.71 2.82 17.69
C PRO A 26 -2.46 3.28 18.95
N GLY A 27 -3.64 2.72 19.25
CA GLY A 27 -4.41 2.99 20.44
C GLY A 27 -5.20 4.30 20.36
N PRO A 28 -6.05 4.59 21.36
CA PRO A 28 -7.01 5.70 21.31
C PRO A 28 -6.39 7.10 21.39
N SER A 29 -5.08 7.24 21.61
CA SER A 29 -4.43 8.52 21.92
C SER A 29 -3.88 9.29 20.71
N LYS A 30 -3.93 8.73 19.49
CA LYS A 30 -3.47 9.44 18.29
C LYS A 30 -4.67 9.83 17.43
N SER A 31 -4.87 11.15 17.31
CA SER A 31 -5.81 11.77 16.38
C SER A 31 -5.68 11.12 14.99
N GLN A 32 -6.80 10.95 14.29
CA GLN A 32 -6.92 10.28 12.99
C GLN A 32 -5.92 10.77 11.91
N ALA A 33 -5.25 11.91 12.13
CA ALA A 33 -4.22 12.48 11.28
C ALA A 33 -2.83 11.82 11.40
N ASN A 34 -2.53 11.11 12.50
CA ASN A 34 -1.22 10.49 12.77
C ASN A 34 -1.35 8.98 13.06
N LEU A 35 -2.22 8.29 12.33
CA LEU A 35 -2.29 6.83 12.32
C LEU A 35 -1.07 6.30 11.56
N GLU A 36 0.06 6.18 12.25
CA GLU A 36 1.24 5.53 11.68
C GLU A 36 0.93 4.06 11.40
N VAL A 37 1.39 3.56 10.26
CA VAL A 37 1.37 2.13 9.95
C VAL A 37 2.26 1.40 10.96
N GLY A 38 1.65 0.76 11.96
CA GLY A 38 2.36 -0.04 12.96
C GLY A 38 2.83 -1.39 12.42
N GLY A 39 3.80 -2.00 13.12
CA GLY A 39 4.32 -3.33 12.79
C GLY A 39 5.12 -3.44 11.48
N THR A 40 5.16 -4.66 10.92
CA THR A 40 5.98 -5.02 9.74
C THR A 40 5.40 -4.52 8.41
N TRP A 41 4.24 -3.88 8.43
CA TRP A 41 3.58 -3.34 7.24
C TRP A 41 4.40 -2.26 6.52
N LYS A 42 5.02 -1.33 7.26
CA LYS A 42 5.90 -0.29 6.66
C LYS A 42 7.02 -0.94 5.85
N GLN A 43 7.69 -1.91 6.45
CA GLN A 43 8.80 -2.62 5.83
C GLN A 43 8.33 -3.47 4.64
N ALA A 44 7.22 -4.19 4.77
CA ALA A 44 6.69 -5.02 3.70
C ALA A 44 6.28 -4.20 2.47
N ILE A 45 5.62 -3.05 2.67
CA ILE A 45 5.26 -2.13 1.59
C ILE A 45 6.54 -1.59 0.92
N ARG A 46 7.53 -1.17 1.72
CA ARG A 46 8.78 -0.62 1.19
C ARG A 46 9.54 -1.65 0.35
N VAL A 47 9.74 -2.85 0.88
CA VAL A 47 10.43 -3.94 0.16
C VAL A 47 9.66 -4.33 -1.10
N ALA A 48 8.33 -4.46 -1.03
CA ALA A 48 7.52 -4.77 -2.21
C ALA A 48 7.61 -3.67 -3.28
N PHE A 49 7.64 -2.40 -2.87
CA PHE A 49 7.80 -1.27 -3.79
C PHE A 49 9.19 -1.24 -4.43
N ASP A 50 10.24 -1.34 -3.62
CA ASP A 50 11.63 -1.29 -4.07
C ASP A 50 11.96 -2.44 -5.03
N THR A 51 11.51 -3.66 -4.71
CA THR A 51 11.68 -4.83 -5.57
C THR A 51 10.91 -4.69 -6.88
N THR A 52 9.67 -4.17 -6.84
CA THR A 52 8.87 -3.93 -8.05
C THR A 52 9.50 -2.84 -8.93
N ARG A 53 10.02 -1.78 -8.32
CA ARG A 53 10.74 -0.72 -9.04
C ARG A 53 12.06 -1.21 -9.63
N ALA A 54 12.81 -2.05 -8.90
CA ALA A 54 14.05 -2.65 -9.38
C ALA A 54 13.80 -3.63 -10.54
N ALA A 55 12.72 -4.41 -10.48
CA ALA A 55 12.31 -5.29 -11.57
C ALA A 55 11.86 -4.52 -12.82
N PHE A 56 11.33 -3.29 -12.65
CA PHE A 56 10.78 -2.48 -13.73
C PHE A 56 11.24 -1.00 -13.66
N PRO A 57 12.51 -0.70 -13.96
CA PRO A 57 13.09 0.64 -13.75
C PRO A 57 12.50 1.75 -14.63
N GLN A 58 11.85 1.40 -15.74
CA GLN A 58 11.17 2.34 -16.66
C GLN A 58 9.64 2.37 -16.47
N GLY A 59 9.11 1.57 -15.53
CA GLY A 59 7.68 1.47 -15.27
C GLY A 59 7.25 2.38 -14.12
N GLU A 60 6.08 3.00 -14.25
CA GLU A 60 5.42 3.63 -13.12
C GLU A 60 4.80 2.57 -12.22
N VAL A 61 5.06 2.62 -10.91
CA VAL A 61 4.52 1.67 -9.92
C VAL A 61 3.36 2.33 -9.17
N LEU A 62 2.18 1.71 -9.26
CA LEU A 62 0.93 2.17 -8.66
C LEU A 62 0.47 1.22 -7.58
N ALA A 63 0.12 1.75 -6.41
CA ALA A 63 -0.52 1.00 -5.34
C ALA A 63 -2.04 0.92 -5.54
N HIS A 64 -2.62 -0.27 -5.36
CA HIS A 64 -4.06 -0.52 -5.34
C HIS A 64 -4.46 -1.15 -4.01
N LEU A 65 -5.38 -0.51 -3.30
CA LEU A 65 -5.92 -1.02 -2.04
C LEU A 65 -7.35 -1.52 -2.26
N ASP A 66 -7.58 -2.80 -1.99
CA ASP A 66 -8.94 -3.35 -1.93
C ASP A 66 -9.68 -2.82 -0.69
N ASN A 67 -10.75 -2.08 -0.94
CA ASN A 67 -11.61 -1.48 0.07
C ASN A 67 -12.28 -2.48 1.01
N LYS A 68 -12.51 -3.73 0.59
CA LYS A 68 -13.19 -4.74 1.41
C LYS A 68 -12.27 -5.50 2.37
N SER A 69 -10.96 -5.42 2.16
CA SER A 69 -9.98 -6.21 2.91
C SER A 69 -9.45 -5.55 4.19
N PHE A 70 -9.69 -4.26 4.41
CA PHE A 70 -9.07 -3.49 5.50
C PHE A 70 -10.10 -2.70 6.29
N LYS A 71 -9.89 -2.57 7.60
CA LYS A 71 -10.65 -1.64 8.45
C LYS A 71 -10.36 -0.19 8.02
N GLY A 72 -11.30 0.72 8.27
CA GLY A 72 -11.17 2.12 7.83
C GLY A 72 -9.89 2.81 8.31
N TRP A 73 -9.49 2.58 9.57
CA TRP A 73 -8.26 3.14 10.12
C TRP A 73 -6.99 2.54 9.49
N GLN A 74 -6.99 1.23 9.21
CA GLN A 74 -5.86 0.54 8.56
C GLN A 74 -5.63 1.09 7.15
N ARG A 75 -6.73 1.32 6.41
CA ARG A 75 -6.67 1.93 5.09
C ARG A 75 -6.10 3.34 5.16
N ASN A 76 -6.58 4.17 6.08
CA ASN A 76 -6.09 5.54 6.22
C ASN A 76 -4.59 5.57 6.59
N ALA A 77 -4.16 4.67 7.48
CA ALA A 77 -2.75 4.51 7.82
C ALA A 77 -1.90 4.13 6.59
N ILE A 78 -2.32 3.11 5.83
CA ILE A 78 -1.58 2.68 4.62
C ILE A 78 -1.54 3.79 3.58
N VAL A 79 -2.66 4.49 3.33
CA VAL A 79 -2.71 5.60 2.36
C VAL A 79 -1.81 6.75 2.81
N GLY A 80 -1.78 7.07 4.10
CA GLY A 80 -0.86 8.07 4.66
C GLY A 80 0.60 7.68 4.41
N PHE A 81 0.97 6.44 4.71
CA PHE A 81 2.33 5.95 4.46
C PHE A 81 2.70 5.93 2.98
N LEU A 82 1.78 5.55 2.09
CA LEU A 82 2.03 5.59 0.65
C LEU A 82 2.26 7.03 0.16
N ALA A 83 1.50 8.00 0.68
CA ALA A 83 1.68 9.41 0.38
C ALA A 83 3.05 9.95 0.87
N GLU A 84 3.46 9.59 2.08
CA GLU A 84 4.79 9.91 2.64
C GLU A 84 5.94 9.36 1.76
N GLN A 85 5.77 8.14 1.24
CA GLN A 85 6.75 7.50 0.36
C GLN A 85 6.64 7.96 -1.11
N ASN A 86 5.76 8.93 -1.41
CA ASN A 86 5.49 9.41 -2.77
C ASN A 86 5.01 8.31 -3.75
N ILE A 87 4.37 7.26 -3.22
CA ILE A 87 3.83 6.15 -4.00
C ILE A 87 2.41 6.52 -4.43
N LYS A 88 2.18 6.54 -5.74
CA LYS A 88 0.86 6.86 -6.30
C LYS A 88 -0.14 5.73 -6.02
N VAL A 89 -1.32 6.11 -5.53
CA VAL A 89 -2.45 5.17 -5.36
C VAL A 89 -3.34 5.25 -6.59
N GLY A 90 -3.43 4.16 -7.33
CA GLY A 90 -4.28 4.08 -8.52
C GLY A 90 -5.75 3.93 -8.17
N LYS A 91 -6.62 4.55 -8.96
CA LYS A 91 -8.07 4.34 -8.89
C LYS A 91 -8.41 3.00 -9.56
N PRO A 92 -9.56 2.37 -9.25
CA PRO A 92 -9.98 1.15 -9.94
C PRO A 92 -9.97 1.27 -11.47
N SER A 93 -10.28 2.46 -11.99
CA SER A 93 -10.24 2.81 -13.42
C SER A 93 -8.85 2.82 -14.05
N ASP A 94 -7.77 2.87 -13.24
CA ASP A 94 -6.39 2.80 -13.73
C ASP A 94 -5.91 1.35 -13.98
N PHE A 95 -6.72 0.36 -13.60
CA PHE A 95 -6.40 -1.07 -13.72
C PHE A 95 -7.39 -1.83 -14.62
N CYS A 96 -8.35 -1.13 -15.24
CA CYS A 96 -9.36 -1.68 -16.15
C CYS A 96 -9.06 -1.31 -17.60
#